data_AF-A0A7S6W2X7-F1
#
_entry.id   AF-A0A7S6W2X7-F1
#
_cell.length_a   1.000
_cell.length_b   1.000
_cell.length_c   1.000
_cell.angle_alpha   90.00
_cell.angle_beta   90.00
_cell.angle_gamma   90.00
#
_symmetry.space_group_name_H-M   'P 1'
#
loop_
_entity.id
_entity.type
_entity.pdbx_description
1 polymer ?
#
loop_
_entity_poly.entity_id
_entity_poly.type
_entity_poly.pdbx_seq_one_letter_code
_entity_poly.pdbx_strand_id
1 'polypeptide(L)'
;MTDAAVEKSLVEKKPNKFAMVISCLLAFPLAAVLLVHPAAMLDDNGGYSHRALMFIMIGISGGFVHGVGFTPHHWFWKWLFSPFLAWPLMLWGYYTWFLH
;
A
#
# COMPACT_ATOMS: atom_id res chain seq x y z
N MET A 1 -22.98 -20.15 30.29
CA MET A 1 -22.13 -18.97 30.56
C MET A 1 -20.89 -18.93 29.65
N THR A 2 -20.91 -19.59 28.48
CA THR A 2 -19.77 -19.67 27.54
C THR A 2 -20.06 -19.04 26.18
N ASP A 3 -21.32 -18.77 25.83
CA ASP A 3 -21.70 -18.21 24.53
C ASP A 3 -21.38 -16.71 24.38
N ALA A 4 -21.49 -15.92 25.46
CA ALA A 4 -21.25 -14.48 25.42
C ALA A 4 -19.78 -14.09 25.17
N ALA A 5 -18.83 -15.00 25.41
CA ALA A 5 -17.40 -14.75 25.17
C ALA A 5 -16.98 -15.01 23.73
N VAL A 6 -17.68 -15.91 23.01
CA VAL A 6 -17.40 -16.25 21.61
C VAL A 6 -17.94 -15.15 20.68
N GLU A 7 -19.11 -14.61 21.00
CA GLU A 7 -19.79 -13.57 20.21
C GLU A 7 -18.95 -12.29 20.06
N LYS A 8 -18.16 -11.94 21.08
CA LYS A 8 -17.28 -10.76 21.08
C LYS A 8 -16.05 -10.89 20.17
N SER A 9 -15.66 -12.10 19.77
CA SER A 9 -14.49 -12.28 18.86
C SER A 9 -14.86 -12.09 17.39
N LEU A 10 -16.15 -12.17 17.07
CA LEU A 10 -16.74 -11.71 15.81
C LEU A 10 -16.99 -10.20 15.89
N VAL A 11 -16.05 -9.43 16.45
CA VAL A 11 -16.01 -7.97 16.24
C VAL A 11 -16.05 -7.79 14.74
N GLU A 12 -17.24 -7.47 14.23
CA GLU A 12 -17.52 -6.86 12.95
C GLU A 12 -16.38 -5.89 12.68
N LYS A 13 -15.37 -6.38 11.94
CA LYS A 13 -14.24 -5.59 11.52
C LYS A 13 -14.77 -4.73 10.39
N LYS A 14 -15.56 -3.72 10.76
CA LYS A 14 -16.11 -2.74 9.83
C LYS A 14 -14.92 -2.26 9.02
N PRO A 15 -14.92 -2.47 7.68
CA PRO A 15 -13.82 -2.04 6.87
C PRO A 15 -13.67 -0.53 7.07
N ASN A 16 -12.51 -0.11 7.58
CA ASN A 16 -12.24 1.29 7.88
C ASN A 16 -12.15 2.05 6.56
N LYS A 17 -13.29 2.55 6.08
CA LYS A 17 -13.42 3.31 4.83
C LYS A 17 -12.42 4.47 4.78
N PHE A 18 -12.10 5.07 5.92
CA PHE A 18 -11.04 6.08 6.04
C PHE A 18 -9.65 5.55 5.65
N ALA A 19 -9.24 4.38 6.15
CA ALA A 19 -7.94 3.78 5.80
C ALA A 19 -7.87 3.41 4.31
N MET A 20 -9.02 3.02 3.73
CA MET A 20 -9.15 2.76 2.30
C MET A 20 -8.96 4.06 1.49
N VAL A 21 -9.69 5.12 1.82
CA VAL A 21 -9.56 6.42 1.12
C VAL A 21 -8.14 6.97 1.26
N ILE A 22 -7.53 6.88 2.44
CA ILE A 22 -6.14 7.32 2.67
C ILE A 22 -5.16 6.52 1.80
N SER A 23 -5.32 5.20 1.73
CA SER A 23 -4.45 4.35 0.90
C SER A 23 -4.62 4.63 -0.59
N CYS A 24 -5.85 4.90 -1.02
CA CYS A 24 -6.15 5.32 -2.38
C CYS A 24 -5.52 6.68 -2.70
N LEU A 25 -5.65 7.65 -1.79
CA LEU A 25 -5.05 8.98 -1.90
C LEU A 25 -3.53 8.97 -1.87
N LEU A 26 -2.89 8.00 -1.20
CA LEU A 26 -1.43 7.82 -1.22
C LEU A 26 -0.97 7.11 -2.50
N ALA A 27 -1.74 6.17 -3.02
CA ALA A 27 -1.37 5.40 -4.20
C ALA A 27 -1.53 6.21 -5.50
N PHE A 28 -2.60 7.00 -5.64
CA PHE A 28 -2.89 7.77 -6.86
C PHE A 28 -1.79 8.75 -7.27
N PRO A 29 -1.27 9.61 -6.37
CA PRO A 29 -0.21 10.55 -6.72
C PRO A 29 1.09 9.82 -7.03
N LEU A 30 1.42 8.76 -6.27
CA LEU A 30 2.62 7.95 -6.54
C LEU A 30 2.55 7.30 -7.93
N ALA A 31 1.40 6.73 -8.28
CA ALA A 31 1.18 6.13 -9.60
C ALA A 31 1.20 7.19 -10.71
N ALA A 32 0.58 8.34 -10.49
CA ALA A 32 0.56 9.43 -11.47
C ALA A 32 1.97 9.98 -11.73
N VAL A 33 2.77 10.22 -10.68
CA VAL A 33 4.16 10.69 -10.81
C VAL A 33 4.99 9.69 -11.61
N LEU A 34 4.86 8.40 -11.32
CA LEU A 34 5.58 7.38 -12.06
C LEU A 34 5.17 7.31 -13.53
N LEU A 35 3.88 7.34 -13.82
CA LEU A 35 3.36 7.25 -15.18
C LEU A 35 3.69 8.50 -16.02
N VAL A 36 3.64 9.68 -15.42
CA VAL A 36 3.86 10.96 -16.12
C VAL A 36 5.34 11.32 -16.19
N HIS A 37 6.11 11.02 -15.14
CA HIS A 37 7.50 11.42 -15.01
C HIS A 37 8.37 10.27 -14.46
N PRO A 38 8.61 9.20 -15.25
CA PRO A 38 9.41 8.06 -14.80
C PRO A 38 10.86 8.45 -14.49
N ALA A 39 11.34 9.57 -15.05
CA ALA A 39 12.67 10.12 -14.74
C ALA A 39 12.82 10.58 -13.28
N ALA A 40 11.72 10.71 -12.52
CA ALA A 40 11.79 10.97 -11.07
C ALA A 40 12.32 9.75 -10.27
N MET A 41 12.45 8.59 -10.92
CA MET A 41 13.02 7.37 -10.32
C MET A 41 14.48 7.13 -10.72
N LEU A 42 15.11 8.09 -11.40
CA LEU A 42 16.53 8.00 -11.71
C LEU A 42 17.32 8.16 -10.40
N ASP A 43 18.29 7.27 -10.21
CA ASP A 43 19.28 7.43 -9.14
C ASP A 43 20.32 8.50 -9.50
N ASP A 44 21.19 8.82 -8.55
CA ASP A 44 22.25 9.83 -8.70
C ASP A 44 23.20 9.58 -9.89
N ASN A 45 23.24 8.36 -10.43
CA ASN A 45 24.03 7.98 -11.61
C ASN A 45 23.21 7.99 -12.92
N GLY A 46 21.95 8.43 -12.89
CA GLY A 46 21.04 8.42 -14.03
C GLY A 46 20.54 7.03 -14.40
N GLY A 47 20.68 6.05 -13.51
CA GLY A 47 20.22 4.68 -13.68
C GLY A 47 18.88 4.44 -12.99
N TYR A 48 18.16 3.38 -13.39
CA TYR A 48 16.99 2.91 -12.64
C TYR A 48 17.44 1.93 -11.57
N SER A 49 17.20 2.26 -10.31
CA SER A 49 17.32 1.31 -9.21
C SER A 49 16.20 0.27 -9.30
N HIS A 50 16.43 -0.81 -10.08
CA HIS A 50 15.41 -1.81 -10.41
C HIS A 50 14.72 -2.41 -9.17
N ARG A 51 15.48 -2.61 -8.09
CA ARG A 51 14.98 -3.11 -6.80
C ARG A 51 14.04 -2.12 -6.13
N ALA A 52 14.41 -0.83 -6.09
CA ALA A 52 13.58 0.22 -5.52
C ALA A 52 12.27 0.36 -6.29
N LEU A 53 12.35 0.31 -7.63
CA LEU A 53 11.20 0.37 -8.52
C LEU A 53 10.22 -0.78 -8.25
N MET A 54 10.73 -2.01 -8.13
CA MET A 54 9.93 -3.20 -7.78
C MET A 54 9.22 -3.04 -6.43
N PHE A 55 9.91 -2.54 -5.40
CA PHE A 55 9.29 -2.30 -4.09
C PHE A 55 8.20 -1.24 -4.15
N ILE A 56 8.42 -0.14 -4.88
CA ILE A 56 7.41 0.90 -5.05
C ILE A 56 6.20 0.36 -5.82
N MET A 57 6.39 -0.53 -6.80
CA MET A 57 5.28 -1.18 -7.54
C MET A 57 4.42 -2.05 -6.65
N ILE A 58 5.04 -2.79 -5.74
CA ILE A 58 4.33 -3.59 -4.76
C ILE A 58 3.57 -2.67 -3.78
N GLY A 59 4.19 -1.55 -3.36
CA GLY A 59 3.56 -0.56 -2.48
C GLY A 59 2.33 0.10 -3.09
N ILE A 60 2.44 0.57 -4.34
CA ILE A 60 1.32 1.16 -5.10
C ILE A 60 0.22 0.12 -5.30
N SER A 61 0.58 -1.11 -5.68
CA SER A 61 -0.38 -2.21 -5.86
C SER A 61 -1.15 -2.51 -4.57
N GLY A 62 -0.45 -2.58 -3.42
CA GLY A 62 -1.07 -2.75 -2.11
C GLY A 62 -1.95 -1.57 -1.68
N GLY A 63 -1.51 -0.34 -1.98
CA GLY A 63 -2.28 0.88 -1.76
C GLY A 63 -3.59 0.90 -2.54
N PHE A 64 -3.57 0.47 -3.81
CA PHE A 64 -4.79 0.31 -4.62
C PHE A 64 -5.68 -0.82 -4.13
N VAL A 65 -5.13 -2.01 -3.86
CA VAL A 65 -5.89 -3.17 -3.36
C VAL A 65 -6.62 -2.83 -2.06
N HIS A 66 -5.93 -2.19 -1.11
CA HIS A 66 -6.56 -1.72 0.12
C HIS A 66 -7.51 -0.53 -0.14
N GLY A 67 -7.15 0.37 -1.06
CA GLY A 67 -7.92 1.56 -1.38
C GLY A 67 -9.29 1.28 -1.99
N VAL A 68 -9.40 0.25 -2.82
CA VAL A 68 -10.69 -0.19 -3.39
C VAL A 68 -11.47 -1.13 -2.46
N GLY A 69 -10.87 -1.55 -1.33
CA GLY A 69 -11.50 -2.43 -0.35
C GLY A 69 -11.44 -3.90 -0.69
N PHE A 70 -10.57 -4.28 -1.63
CA PHE A 70 -10.40 -5.66 -2.00
C PHE A 70 -9.69 -6.42 -0.88
N THR A 71 -10.35 -7.45 -0.35
CA THR A 71 -9.74 -8.35 0.65
C THR A 71 -9.29 -9.63 -0.04
N PRO A 72 -7.98 -9.86 -0.24
CA PRO A 72 -7.50 -11.06 -0.89
C PRO A 72 -7.86 -12.32 -0.10
N HIS A 73 -8.23 -13.40 -0.81
CA HIS A 73 -8.70 -14.64 -0.19
C HIS A 73 -7.54 -15.47 0.39
N HIS A 74 -6.37 -15.46 -0.27
CA HIS A 74 -5.21 -16.27 0.12
C HIS A 74 -4.32 -15.56 1.17
N TRP A 75 -3.80 -16.31 2.15
CA TRP A 75 -3.07 -15.77 3.30
C TRP A 75 -1.80 -14.99 2.93
N PHE A 76 -1.04 -15.46 1.93
CA PHE A 76 0.14 -14.76 1.41
C PHE A 76 -0.20 -13.36 0.88
N TRP A 77 -1.24 -13.26 0.05
CA TRP A 77 -1.68 -11.98 -0.52
C TRP A 77 -2.30 -11.04 0.53
N LYS A 78 -2.92 -11.59 1.59
CA LYS A 78 -3.35 -10.78 2.75
C LYS A 78 -2.19 -10.10 3.45
N TRP A 79 -1.06 -10.77 3.54
CA TRP A 79 0.13 -10.20 4.18
C TRP A 79 0.82 -9.17 3.28
N LEU A 80 1.02 -9.53 2.00
CA LEU A 80 1.70 -8.68 1.02
C LEU A 80 0.94 -7.37 0.74
N PHE A 81 -0.40 -7.44 0.65
CA PHE A 81 -1.26 -6.26 0.45
C PHE A 81 -1.88 -5.75 1.76
N SER A 82 -1.28 -6.09 2.90
CA SER A 82 -1.70 -5.50 4.15
C SER A 82 -1.35 -4.00 4.17
N PRO A 83 -2.18 -3.14 4.78
CA PRO A 83 -1.85 -1.72 4.96
C PRO A 83 -0.55 -1.53 5.76
N PHE A 84 -0.19 -2.51 6.61
CA PHE A 84 1.08 -2.52 7.35
C PHE A 84 2.31 -2.62 6.45
N LEU A 85 2.25 -3.31 5.31
CA LEU A 85 3.34 -3.35 4.33
C LEU A 85 3.22 -2.22 3.31
N ALA A 86 2.00 -1.92 2.85
CA ALA A 86 1.77 -0.94 1.80
C ALA A 86 2.15 0.49 2.24
N TRP A 87 1.78 0.89 3.46
CA TRP A 87 2.07 2.24 3.96
C TRP A 87 3.56 2.56 4.09
N PRO A 88 4.40 1.74 4.74
CA PRO A 88 5.83 2.02 4.81
C PRO A 88 6.49 1.99 3.42
N LEU A 89 6.04 1.12 2.50
CA LEU A 89 6.54 1.12 1.12
C LEU A 89 6.16 2.40 0.36
N MET A 90 4.91 2.88 0.50
CA MET A 90 4.48 4.14 -0.11
C MET A 90 5.21 5.34 0.50
N LEU A 91 5.34 5.39 1.83
CA LEU A 91 6.11 6.43 2.52
C LEU A 91 7.58 6.42 2.12
N TRP A 92 8.17 5.24 1.98
CA TRP A 92 9.53 5.10 1.46
C TRP A 92 9.63 5.65 0.03
N GLY A 93 8.69 5.30 -0.85
CA GLY A 93 8.62 5.86 -2.21
C GLY A 93 8.51 7.39 -2.23
N TYR A 94 7.62 7.96 -1.41
CA TYR A 94 7.50 9.41 -1.25
C TYR A 94 8.79 10.05 -0.75
N TYR A 95 9.44 9.44 0.26
CA TYR A 95 10.70 9.93 0.78
C TYR A 95 11.79 9.94 -0.29
N THR A 96 11.91 8.86 -1.06
CA THR A 96 12.92 8.75 -2.13
C THR A 96 12.70 9.69 -3.31
N TRP A 97 11.47 10.15 -3.56
CA TRP A 97 11.18 10.98 -4.75
C TRP A 97 11.06 12.47 -4.47
N PHE A 98 10.61 12.83 -3.27
CA PHE A 98 10.31 14.23 -2.93
C PHE A 98 11.25 14.80 -1.87
N LEU A 99 11.91 13.96 -1.07
CA LEU A 99 12.71 14.38 0.08
C LEU A 99 14.19 13.97 -0.02
N HIS A 100 14.56 13.30 -1.10
CA HIS A 100 15.94 13.01 -1.50
C HIS A 100 16.21 13.77 -2.79
#